data_AF-A0A3C1D098-F1
#
_entry.id   AF-A0A3C1D098-F1
#
_cell.length_a   1.000
_cell.length_b   1.000
_cell.length_c   1.000
_cell.angle_alpha   90.00
_cell.angle_beta   90.00
_cell.angle_gamma   90.00
#
_symmetry.space_group_name_H-M   'P 1'
#
loop_
_entity.id
_entity.type
_entity.pdbx_description
1 polymer ?
#
loop_
_entity_poly.entity_id
_entity_poly.type
_entity_poly.pdbx_seq_one_letter_code
_entity_poly.pdbx_strand_id
1 'polypeptide(L)' 'MSKVCEVCGKHPVAGRSISHSHRVTNRKFRPNIQRVYVVVDGHRR' A
#
# COMPACT_ATOMS: atom_id res chain seq x y z
N MET A 1 1.06 0.16 11.40
CA MET A 1 0.96 -0.89 10.36
C MET A 1 1.84 -0.51 9.19
N SER A 2 2.95 -1.24 9.01
CA SER A 2 3.68 -1.31 7.75
C SER A 2 2.65 -1.69 6.68
N LYS A 3 2.35 -0.77 5.75
CA LYS A 3 1.41 -1.02 4.65
C LYS A 3 2.08 -1.97 3.63
N VAL A 4 2.36 -3.19 4.07
CA VAL A 4 3.01 -4.25 3.30
C VAL A 4 2.00 -5.37 3.10
N CYS A 5 1.88 -5.83 1.86
CA CYS A 5 1.04 -6.96 1.46
C CYS A 5 1.67 -8.26 1.93
N GLU A 6 0.99 -9.04 2.76
CA GLU A 6 1.50 -10.32 3.28
C GLU A 6 1.67 -11.38 2.18
N VAL A 7 0.80 -11.36 1.16
CA VAL A 7 0.83 -12.33 0.05
C VAL A 7 1.89 -11.98 -1.00
N CYS A 8 2.03 -10.69 -1.31
CA CYS A 8 2.73 -10.21 -2.49
C CYS A 8 3.94 -9.32 -2.18
N GLY A 9 4.22 -9.00 -0.91
CA GLY A 9 5.35 -8.18 -0.48
C GLY A 9 5.31 -6.70 -0.90
N LYS A 10 4.24 -6.27 -1.61
CA LYS A 10 4.08 -4.88 -2.05
C LYS A 10 4.14 -3.94 -0.86
N HIS A 11 5.01 -2.94 -0.92
CA HIS A 11 5.27 -1.98 0.14
C HIS A 11 5.21 -0.54 -0.39
N PRO A 12 5.12 0.47 0.49
CA PRO A 12 5.08 1.85 0.04
C PRO A 12 6.42 2.27 -0.55
N VAL A 13 6.40 2.88 -1.74
CA VAL A 13 7.60 3.38 -2.42
C VAL A 13 7.62 4.91 -2.46
N ALA A 14 8.82 5.48 -2.50
CA ALA A 14 9.02 6.91 -2.65
C ALA A 14 8.78 7.35 -4.10
N GLY A 15 8.36 8.59 -4.29
CA GLY A 15 8.12 9.16 -5.60
C GLY A 15 7.84 10.66 -5.58
N ARG A 16 7.41 11.19 -6.72
CA ARG A 16 7.14 12.62 -6.92
C ARG A 16 5.80 12.85 -7.60
N SER A 17 5.16 13.97 -7.30
CA SER A 17 4.06 14.51 -8.09
C SER A 17 4.60 15.67 -8.92
N ILE A 18 4.33 15.67 -10.22
CA ILE A 18 4.79 16.69 -11.17
C ILE A 18 3.54 17.41 -11.69
N SER A 19 3.46 18.73 -11.52
CA SER A 19 2.38 19.53 -12.10
C SER A 19 2.62 19.83 -13.58
N HIS A 20 1.58 20.31 -14.27
CA HIS A 20 1.69 20.80 -15.66
C HIS A 20 2.75 21.90 -15.82
N SER A 21 2.97 22.71 -14.78
CA SER A 21 4.01 23.75 -14.71
C SER A 21 5.35 23.26 -14.16
N HIS A 22 5.57 21.94 -14.09
CA HIS A 22 6.78 21.30 -13.56
C HIS A 22 7.12 21.61 -12.09
N ARG A 23 6.11 21.94 -11.26
CA ARG A 23 6.32 21.94 -9.80
C ARG A 23 6.39 20.50 -9.31
N VAL A 24 7.46 20.20 -8.58
CA VAL A 24 7.76 18.85 -8.09
C VAL A 24 7.59 18.80 -6.57
N THR A 25 6.75 17.88 -6.09
CA THR A 25 6.57 17.62 -4.66
C THR A 25 6.82 16.15 -4.33
N ASN A 26 7.31 15.87 -3.12
CA ASN A 26 7.53 14.50 -2.66
C ASN A 26 6.20 13.80 -2.39
N ARG A 27 6.08 12.55 -2.84
CA ARG A 27 4.90 11.69 -2.62
C ARG A 27 5.35 10.29 -2.20
N LYS A 28 4.48 9.61 -1.47
CA LYS A 28 4.59 8.17 -1.18
C LYS A 28 3.50 7.42 -1.92
N PHE A 29 3.86 6.46 -2.77
CA PHE A 29 2.91 5.56 -3.42
C PHE A 29 2.63 4.40 -2.47
N ARG A 30 1.38 4.26 -2.04
CA ARG A 30 0.97 3.19 -1.11
C ARG A 30 0.22 2.12 -1.90
N PRO A 31 0.48 0.82 -1.65
CA PRO A 31 -0.37 -0.24 -2.19
C PRO A 31 -1.79 -0.15 -1.61
N ASN A 32 -2.78 -0.58 -2.40
CA ASN A 32 -4.19 -0.67 -1.98
C ASN A 32 -4.40 -1.93 -1.11
N ILE A 33 -3.88 -1.92 0.11
CA ILE A 33 -4.02 -3.02 1.06
C ILE A 33 -5.37 -2.89 1.76
N GLN A 34 -6.15 -3.97 1.73
CA GLN A 34 -7.45 -4.06 2.36
C GLN A 34 -7.42 -5.11 3.47
N ARG A 35 -8.28 -4.92 4.48
CA ARG A 35 -8.46 -5.90 5.55
C ARG A 35 -9.44 -6.95 5.05
N VAL A 36 -9.00 -8.21 5.04
CA VAL A 36 -9.81 -9.37 4.69
C VAL A 36 -9.71 -10.35 5.86
N TYR A 37 -10.81 -11.03 6.17
CA TYR A 37 -10.85 -12.10 7.16
C TYR A 37 -10.95 -13.43 6.45
N VAL A 38 -10.25 -14.43 6.97
CA VAL A 38 -10.26 -15.80 6.45
C VAL A 38 -10.65 -16.76 7.56
N VAL A 39 -11.43 -17.79 7.23
CA VAL A 39 -11.75 -18.86 8.19
C VAL A 39 -10.68 -19.93 8.06
N VAL A 40 -9.96 -20.20 9.14
CA VAL A 40 -8.94 -21.26 9.23
C VAL A 40 -9.32 -22.14 10.42
N ASP A 41 -9.49 -23.43 10.18
CA ASP A 41 -9.87 -24.43 11.20
C ASP A 41 -11.12 -24.06 12.01
N GLY A 42 -12.13 -23.46 11.35
CA GLY A 42 -13.38 -23.04 11.98
C GLY A 42 -13.31 -21.71 12.75
N HIS A 43 -12.14 -21.08 12.82
CA HIS A 43 -11.94 -19.79 13.47
C HIS A 43 -11.73 -18.67 12.46
N ARG A 44 -12.36 -17.51 12.69
CA ARG A 44 -12.17 -16.30 11.87
C ARG A 44 -10.85 -15.62 12.25
N ARG A 45 -9.95 -15.51 11.29
CA ARG A 45 -8.63 -14.89 11.39
C ARG A 45 -8.56 -13.63 10.53
#